data_AF-A0A9X0FKH0-F1
#
_entry.id   AF-A0A9X0FKH0-F1
#
_cell.length_a   1.000
_cell.length_b   1.000
_cell.length_c   1.000
_cell.angle_alpha   90.00
_cell.angle_beta   90.00
_cell.angle_gamma   90.00
#
_symmetry.space_group_name_H-M   'P 1'
#
loop_
_entity.id
_entity.type
_entity.pdbx_description
1 polymer ?
#
loop_
_entity_poly.entity_id
_entity_poly.type
_entity_poly.pdbx_seq_one_letter_code
_entity_poly.pdbx_strand_id
1 'polypeptide(L)'
;MKAAANFQRPPSAFLGGRTWGSRDHLLVFAFQLYEDTKCASCGRSVLVCRNEKNKGIWEAETTICTAQAAIQERQSQSGYTPEPGEMLYSRPIDDDLLTGSGLVFNPNSNPS
;
A
#
# COMPACT_ATOMS: atom_id res chain seq x y z
N MET A 1 -5.61 -12.46 -5.50
CA MET A 1 -6.30 -11.60 -6.49
C MET A 1 -5.52 -10.36 -6.87
N LYS A 2 -4.97 -9.57 -5.92
CA LYS A 2 -4.06 -8.45 -6.26
C LYS A 2 -2.88 -8.89 -7.15
N ALA A 3 -2.27 -10.03 -6.87
CA ALA A 3 -1.24 -10.61 -7.75
C ALA A 3 -1.77 -10.92 -9.17
N ALA A 4 -2.96 -11.52 -9.28
CA ALA A 4 -3.58 -11.79 -10.58
C ALA A 4 -3.84 -10.52 -11.40
N ALA A 5 -4.28 -9.44 -10.74
CA ALA A 5 -4.42 -8.11 -11.34
C ALA A 5 -3.07 -7.53 -11.78
N ASN A 6 -2.04 -7.57 -10.90
CA ASN A 6 -0.71 -7.04 -11.18
C ASN A 6 -0.03 -7.76 -12.36
N PHE A 7 -0.20 -9.09 -12.46
CA PHE A 7 0.39 -9.89 -13.52
C PHE A 7 -0.51 -10.04 -14.75
N GLN A 8 -1.69 -9.41 -14.77
CA GLN A 8 -2.69 -9.52 -15.84
C GLN A 8 -3.00 -10.98 -16.24
N ARG A 9 -3.09 -11.88 -15.25
CA ARG A 9 -3.32 -13.32 -15.45
C ARG A 9 -4.56 -13.79 -14.69
N PRO A 10 -5.26 -14.82 -15.17
CA PRO A 10 -6.36 -15.40 -14.41
C PRO A 10 -5.84 -15.98 -13.08
N PRO A 11 -6.63 -15.97 -12.00
CA PRO A 11 -6.25 -16.57 -10.72
C PRO A 11 -5.81 -18.03 -10.83
N SER A 12 -6.47 -18.80 -11.71
CA SER A 12 -6.11 -20.17 -12.01
C SER A 12 -4.73 -20.33 -12.64
N ALA A 13 -4.14 -19.29 -13.22
CA ALA A 13 -2.79 -19.35 -13.81
C ALA A 13 -1.70 -19.69 -12.80
N PHE A 14 -1.88 -19.30 -11.54
CA PHE A 14 -0.95 -19.65 -10.45
C PHE A 14 -1.05 -21.13 -10.04
N LEU A 15 -2.05 -21.85 -10.56
CA LEU A 15 -2.28 -23.28 -10.35
C LEU A 15 -2.19 -24.06 -11.68
N GLY A 16 -1.59 -23.48 -12.72
CA GLY A 16 -1.39 -24.13 -14.02
C GLY A 16 -2.50 -23.91 -15.06
N GLY A 17 -3.53 -23.11 -14.75
CA GLY A 17 -4.51 -22.63 -15.73
C GLY A 17 -3.88 -21.71 -16.79
N ARG A 18 -4.48 -21.64 -17.98
CA ARG A 18 -3.93 -20.82 -19.09
C ARG A 18 -4.88 -19.73 -19.59
N THR A 19 -6.17 -19.87 -19.32
CA THR A 19 -7.21 -19.00 -19.86
C THR A 19 -8.21 -18.64 -18.78
N TRP A 20 -8.88 -17.51 -18.93
CA TRP A 20 -9.99 -17.11 -18.07
C TRP A 20 -11.14 -18.11 -18.20
N GLY A 21 -11.45 -18.81 -17.11
CA GLY A 21 -12.62 -19.68 -17.03
C GLY A 21 -13.72 -19.09 -16.13
N SER A 22 -14.89 -19.73 -16.11
CA SER A 22 -16.01 -19.33 -15.23
C SER A 22 -15.61 -19.30 -13.75
N ARG A 23 -14.72 -20.21 -13.33
CA ARG A 23 -14.16 -20.23 -11.97
C ARG A 23 -13.33 -18.97 -11.68
N ASP A 24 -12.56 -18.48 -12.64
CA ASP A 24 -11.75 -17.27 -12.48
C ASP A 24 -12.62 -16.03 -12.34
N HIS A 25 -13.68 -15.93 -13.15
CA HIS A 25 -14.66 -14.85 -13.03
C HIS A 25 -15.37 -14.87 -11.67
N LEU A 26 -15.79 -16.06 -11.20
CA LEU A 26 -16.38 -16.22 -9.87
C LEU A 26 -15.41 -15.76 -8.78
N LEU A 27 -14.13 -16.12 -8.87
CA LEU A 27 -13.11 -15.72 -7.90
C LEU A 27 -12.85 -14.21 -7.92
N VAL A 28 -12.85 -13.56 -9.10
CA VAL A 28 -12.73 -12.11 -9.21
C VAL A 28 -13.93 -11.43 -8.55
N PHE A 29 -15.14 -11.88 -8.88
CA PHE A 29 -16.35 -11.31 -8.32
C PHE A 29 -16.42 -11.48 -6.79
N ALA A 30 -16.13 -12.69 -6.29
CA ALA A 30 -16.11 -12.95 -4.85
C ALA A 30 -15.06 -12.09 -4.13
N PHE A 31 -13.90 -11.86 -4.75
CA PHE A 31 -12.88 -10.98 -4.18
C PHE A 31 -13.31 -9.52 -4.17
N GLN A 32 -13.97 -9.03 -5.23
CA GLN A 32 -14.53 -7.69 -5.24
C GLN A 32 -15.53 -7.51 -4.10
N LEU A 33 -16.47 -8.45 -3.96
CA LEU A 33 -17.45 -8.43 -2.87
C LEU A 33 -16.76 -8.42 -1.50
N TYR A 34 -15.69 -9.21 -1.33
CA TYR A 34 -14.90 -9.19 -0.10
C TYR A 34 -14.23 -7.83 0.15
N GLU A 35 -13.61 -7.21 -0.85
CA GLU A 35 -13.03 -5.86 -0.70
C GLU A 35 -14.11 -4.81 -0.36
N ASP A 36 -15.30 -4.92 -0.95
CA ASP A 36 -16.44 -4.03 -0.66
C ASP A 36 -16.94 -4.16 0.79
N THR A 37 -16.72 -5.31 1.43
CA THR A 37 -17.02 -5.51 2.86
C THR A 37 -15.95 -4.93 3.81
N LYS A 38 -14.87 -4.35 3.28
CA LYS A 38 -13.84 -3.69 4.10
C LYS A 38 -14.14 -2.20 4.27
N CYS A 39 -13.75 -1.67 5.41
CA CYS A 39 -13.74 -0.24 5.69
C CYS A 39 -12.69 0.44 4.82
N ALA A 40 -13.08 1.46 4.05
CA ALA A 40 -12.17 2.20 3.19
C ALA A 40 -11.05 2.92 3.97
N SER A 41 -11.30 3.31 5.22
CA SER A 41 -10.33 4.05 6.03
C SER A 41 -9.28 3.16 6.70
N CYS A 42 -9.67 2.00 7.22
CA CYS A 42 -8.79 1.15 8.04
C CYS A 42 -8.60 -0.27 7.51
N GLY A 43 -9.24 -0.65 6.39
CA GLY A 43 -9.06 -1.94 5.72
C GLY A 43 -9.65 -3.16 6.44
N ARG A 44 -10.19 -3.01 7.66
CA ARG A 44 -10.85 -4.08 8.41
C ARG A 44 -12.27 -4.33 7.92
N SER A 45 -12.86 -5.49 8.22
CA SER A 45 -14.27 -5.76 7.91
C SER A 45 -15.20 -4.73 8.54
N VAL A 46 -16.20 -4.26 7.78
CA VAL A 46 -17.20 -3.30 8.27
C VAL A 46 -17.96 -3.80 9.49
N LEU A 47 -18.15 -5.12 9.61
CA LEU A 47 -18.83 -5.72 10.77
C LEU A 47 -18.01 -5.53 12.05
N VAL A 48 -16.69 -5.60 11.95
CA VAL A 48 -15.80 -5.39 13.10
C VAL A 48 -15.75 -3.91 13.48
N CYS A 49 -15.66 -3.03 12.48
CA CYS A 49 -15.57 -1.58 12.68
C CYS A 49 -16.86 -0.98 13.27
N ARG A 50 -18.04 -1.48 12.84
CA ARG A 50 -19.34 -0.93 13.24
C ARG A 50 -19.98 -1.68 14.41
N ASN A 51 -19.29 -2.65 15.01
CA ASN A 51 -19.79 -3.38 16.17
C ASN A 51 -19.66 -2.52 17.43
N GLU A 52 -20.79 -2.20 18.05
CA GLU A 52 -20.82 -1.39 19.27
C GLU A 52 -20.13 -2.03 20.46
N LYS A 53 -20.06 -3.37 20.51
CA LYS A 53 -19.33 -4.09 21.57
C LYS A 53 -17.83 -3.86 21.52
N ASN A 54 -17.31 -3.39 20.39
CA ASN A 54 -15.91 -3.07 20.20
C ASN A 54 -15.61 -1.58 20.48
N LYS A 55 -16.55 -0.83 21.07
CA LYS A 55 -16.27 0.55 21.49
C LYS A 55 -15.23 0.52 22.63
N GLY A 56 -14.08 1.17 22.40
CA GLY A 56 -13.03 1.35 23.41
C GLY A 56 -11.95 0.26 23.50
N ILE A 57 -11.99 -0.77 22.65
CA ILE A 57 -10.99 -1.87 22.66
C ILE A 57 -9.89 -1.72 21.59
N TRP A 58 -9.85 -0.57 20.90
CA TRP A 58 -8.92 -0.33 19.81
C TRP A 58 -7.78 0.57 20.27
N GLU A 59 -6.55 0.15 20.01
CA GLU A 59 -5.35 0.95 20.16
C GLU A 59 -4.96 1.54 18.81
N ALA A 60 -4.57 2.82 18.80
CA ALA A 60 -4.11 3.49 17.60
C ALA A 60 -2.60 3.29 17.45
N GLU A 61 -2.20 2.52 16.44
CA GLU A 61 -0.80 2.39 16.06
C GLU A 61 -0.49 3.39 14.94
N THR A 62 0.62 4.12 15.08
CA THR A 62 1.08 5.05 14.06
C THR A 62 2.15 4.39 13.21
N THR A 63 1.92 4.30 11.90
CA THR A 63 2.91 3.82 10.94
C THR A 63 3.33 4.95 10.01
N ILE A 64 4.63 5.11 9.78
CA ILE A 64 5.17 6.10 8.86
C ILE A 64 5.29 5.48 7.47
N CYS A 65 4.63 6.08 6.48
CA CYS A 65 4.85 5.76 5.08
C CYS A 65 6.12 6.47 4.61
N THR A 66 7.26 5.76 4.57
CA THR A 66 8.57 6.31 4.17
C THR A 66 8.54 6.92 2.78
N ALA A 67 7.79 6.31 1.86
CA ALA A 67 7.58 6.82 0.50
C ALA A 67 6.86 8.19 0.49
N GLN A 68 5.87 8.38 1.37
CA GLN A 68 5.17 9.66 1.52
C GLN A 68 6.03 10.68 2.29
N ALA A 69 6.77 10.22 3.30
CA ALA A 69 7.68 11.06 4.07
C ALA A 69 8.74 11.72 3.17
N ALA A 70 9.32 10.96 2.23
CA ALA A 70 10.28 11.52 1.25
C ALA A 70 9.66 12.60 0.35
N ILE A 71 8.39 12.43 -0.07
CA ILE A 71 7.65 13.43 -0.85
C ILE A 71 7.44 14.68 0.00
N GLN A 72 6.99 14.53 1.24
CA GLN A 72 6.77 15.64 2.17
C GLN A 72 8.07 16.38 2.51
N GLU A 73 9.17 15.66 2.69
CA GLU A 73 10.49 16.23 2.92
C GLU A 73 10.96 17.06 1.71
N ARG A 74 10.76 16.56 0.48
CA ARG A 74 11.08 17.34 -0.72
C ARG A 74 10.21 18.58 -0.84
N GLN A 75 8.93 18.48 -0.50
CA GLN A 75 7.99 19.60 -0.53
C GLN A 75 8.25 20.65 0.56
N SER A 76 8.85 20.27 1.68
CA SER A 76 9.17 21.19 2.78
C SER A 76 10.51 21.91 2.61
N GLN A 77 11.32 21.52 1.62
CA GLN A 77 12.59 22.18 1.32
C GLN A 77 12.36 23.62 0.83
N SER A 78 13.10 24.56 1.41
CA SER A 78 13.04 25.97 1.00
C SER A 78 13.46 26.12 -0.47
N GLY A 79 12.61 26.79 -1.26
CA GLY A 79 12.83 27.00 -2.69
C GLY A 79 12.26 25.91 -3.60
N TYR A 80 11.65 24.85 -3.05
CA TYR A 80 10.89 23.91 -3.87
C TYR A 80 9.49 24.48 -4.15
N THR A 81 9.20 24.79 -5.40
CA THR A 81 7.87 25.13 -5.88
C THR A 81 7.63 24.32 -7.15
N PRO A 82 6.69 23.36 -7.15
CA PRO A 82 6.43 22.56 -8.34
C PRO A 82 5.89 23.46 -9.45
N GLU A 83 6.34 23.23 -10.68
CA GLU A 83 5.78 23.93 -11.83
C GLU A 83 4.31 23.50 -12.07
N PRO A 84 3.45 24.36 -12.64
CA PRO A 84 2.09 23.96 -13.00
C PRO A 84 2.08 22.71 -13.89
N GLY A 85 1.49 21.62 -13.38
CA GLY A 85 1.42 20.33 -14.07
C GLY A 85 2.50 19.32 -13.64
N GLU A 86 3.45 19.72 -12.81
CA GLU A 86 4.44 18.81 -12.24
C GLU A 86 3.83 17.95 -11.13
N MET A 87 4.07 16.64 -11.20
CA MET A 87 3.60 15.67 -10.20
C MET A 87 4.80 14.98 -9.55
N LEU A 88 4.88 15.08 -8.22
CA LEU A 88 5.95 14.47 -7.44
C LEU A 88 5.58 13.03 -7.04
N TYR A 89 6.47 12.08 -7.35
CA TYR A 89 6.33 10.68 -6.99
C TYR A 89 7.61 10.18 -6.33
N SER A 90 7.47 9.30 -5.34
CA SER A 90 8.59 8.56 -4.78
C SER A 90 8.92 7.34 -5.62
N ARG A 91 10.21 7.04 -5.75
CA ARG A 91 10.74 5.83 -6.40
C ARG A 91 11.70 5.12 -5.44
N PRO A 92 11.77 3.78 -5.46
CA PRO A 92 12.83 3.07 -4.76
C PRO A 92 14.19 3.42 -5.37
N ILE A 93 15.22 3.52 -4.53
CA ILE A 93 16.61 3.62 -4.96
C ILE A 93 17.16 2.18 -5.02
N ASP A 94 17.87 1.84 -6.08
CA ASP A 94 18.51 0.52 -6.20
C ASP A 94 19.59 0.36 -5.13
N ASP A 95 19.59 -0.77 -4.41
CA ASP A 95 20.47 -1.04 -3.25
C ASP A 95 21.97 -0.91 -3.57
N ASP A 96 22.37 -1.18 -4.82
CA ASP A 96 23.76 -1.04 -5.28
C ASP A 96 24.28 0.40 -5.22
N LEU A 97 23.41 1.41 -5.17
CA LEU A 97 23.80 2.82 -5.03
C LEU A 97 23.96 3.27 -3.57
N LEU A 98 23.37 2.54 -2.62
CA LEU A 98 23.40 2.87 -1.19
C LEU A 98 24.72 2.45 -0.52
N THR A 99 25.35 1.36 -0.99
CA THR A 99 26.64 0.89 -0.46
C THR A 99 27.83 1.76 -0.85
N GLY A 100 27.72 2.56 -1.92
CA GLY A 100 28.78 3.48 -2.36
C GLY A 100 28.76 4.87 -1.71
N SER A 101 27.64 5.29 -1.11
CA SER A 101 27.42 6.69 -0.72
C SER A 101 27.38 6.95 0.80
N GLY A 102 27.64 5.95 1.65
CA GLY A 102 27.81 6.15 3.09
C GLY A 102 26.58 6.68 3.86
N LEU A 103 25.40 6.74 3.22
CA LEU A 103 24.16 7.14 3.86
C LEU A 103 23.47 5.93 4.50
N VAL A 104 23.94 5.55 5.68
CA VAL A 104 23.25 4.57 6.53
C VAL A 104 22.00 5.23 7.09
N PHE A 105 20.84 4.95 6.49
CA PHE A 105 19.55 5.27 7.09
C PHE A 105 19.33 4.28 8.24
N ASN A 106 19.51 4.72 9.49
CA ASN A 106 19.21 3.92 10.68
C ASN A 106 17.76 4.19 11.11
N PRO A 107 16.82 3.26 10.91
CA PRO A 107 15.41 3.47 11.23
C PRO A 107 15.08 3.51 12.74
N ASN A 108 16.07 3.41 13.63
CA ASN A 108 15.86 3.30 15.09
C ASN A 108 16.19 4.56 15.92
N SER A 109 16.31 5.75 15.33
CA SER A 109 16.40 6.97 16.15
C SER A 109 15.01 7.45 16.59
N ASN A 110 14.52 6.90 17.69
CA ASN A 110 13.35 7.42 18.40
C ASN A 110 13.78 8.68 19.18
N PRO A 111 13.17 9.88 18.98
CA PRO A 111 13.44 11.02 19.85
C PRO A 111 12.83 10.76 21.23
N SER A 112 13.65 10.94 22.26
CA SER A 112 13.27 10.84 23.68
C SER A 112 12.37 11.99 24.11
#